data_AF-A0A9X4MHB5-F1
#
_entry.id   AF-A0A9X4MHB5-F1
#
_cell.length_a   1.000
_cell.length_b   1.000
_cell.length_c   1.000
_cell.angle_alpha   90.00
_cell.angle_beta   90.00
_cell.angle_gamma   90.00
#
_symmetry.space_group_name_H-M   'P 1'
#
loop_
_entity.id
_entity.type
_entity.pdbx_description
1 polymer ?
#
loop_
_entity_poly.entity_id
_entity_poly.type
_entity_poly.pdbx_seq_one_letter_code
_entity_poly.pdbx_strand_id
1 'polypeptide(L)'
;MALGQEFTLDDESALGNGQDIALASDPLEPMNRVFFHFNDKLYFWVLKPASQGYAYILAEDVRMCVRSFFKNLLAPVRIVNNLLQGKVADSGVETARFILNSTLGIAGLADTAKNEFGLSPKDEDLGQTMGVYGIGEGIYICWPVFGPSNVRDTLGLAGDFFLSPISYLAMSDTGAGVAVNTGREVNNTSLTIGDYEDFKESAIDPYIALRDAYRQYRNKKISDIAVGGDSVYISSLAKTEKTYVQVMPGPIESDVESVPVASDDFFVQVGTSVDAEQVLAMRQTLLAMNEEPVVTVYDRGDYNFYALQVPAGKKFEFAKQEEQKLCAVGFSEARVVQ
;
A
#
# COMPACT_ATOMS: atom_id res chain seq x y z
N MET A 1 -30.30 62.05 0.31
CA MET A 1 -29.37 62.55 -0.72
C MET A 1 -28.06 61.81 -0.47
N ALA A 2 -27.94 60.59 -1.01
CA ALA A 2 -27.37 60.27 -2.32
C ALA A 2 -25.86 60.58 -2.36
N LEU A 3 -25.02 59.54 -2.24
CA LEU A 3 -24.21 58.92 -3.32
C LEU A 3 -22.93 59.74 -3.60
N GLY A 4 -21.72 59.18 -3.67
CA GLY A 4 -21.33 57.78 -3.69
C GLY A 4 -19.81 57.66 -3.55
N GLN A 5 -19.37 56.46 -3.16
CA GLN A 5 -17.98 56.04 -3.18
C GLN A 5 -17.95 54.85 -4.15
N GLU A 6 -17.66 55.12 -5.42
CA GLU A 6 -17.55 54.08 -6.45
C GLU A 6 -16.14 53.47 -6.43
N PHE A 7 -16.10 52.30 -5.80
CA PHE A 7 -15.35 51.09 -6.12
C PHE A 7 -14.48 51.15 -7.41
N THR A 8 -13.16 51.20 -7.26
CA THR A 8 -12.20 50.90 -8.32
C THR A 8 -11.55 49.54 -8.05
N LEU A 9 -11.97 48.59 -8.88
CA LEU A 9 -11.37 47.33 -9.33
C LEU A 9 -9.95 47.03 -8.80
N ASP A 10 -9.84 46.08 -7.87
CA ASP A 10 -8.65 45.25 -7.64
C ASP A 10 -9.12 43.86 -7.13
N ASP A 11 -10.08 43.24 -7.83
CA ASP A 11 -10.57 41.89 -7.57
C ASP A 11 -9.78 40.84 -8.37
N GLU A 12 -8.44 40.93 -8.33
CA GLU A 12 -7.53 39.94 -8.95
C GLU A 12 -6.85 39.03 -7.93
N SER A 13 -7.41 38.91 -6.72
CA SER A 13 -6.92 38.00 -5.67
C SER A 13 -7.88 36.84 -5.33
N ALA A 14 -9.01 36.74 -6.04
CA ALA A 14 -10.01 35.67 -5.85
C ALA A 14 -9.86 34.46 -6.79
N LEU A 15 -8.70 34.27 -7.41
CA LEU A 15 -8.32 33.00 -8.05
C LEU A 15 -7.40 32.20 -7.13
N GLY A 16 -7.89 31.92 -5.92
CA GLY A 16 -7.42 30.74 -5.19
C GLY A 16 -7.74 29.52 -6.05
N ASN A 17 -6.71 28.75 -6.40
CA ASN A 17 -6.76 27.58 -7.26
C ASN A 17 -8.09 26.80 -7.13
N GLY A 18 -8.95 26.89 -8.15
CA GLY A 18 -10.18 26.11 -8.25
C GLY A 18 -9.95 24.60 -8.30
N GLN A 19 -8.68 24.15 -8.34
CA GLN A 19 -8.29 22.76 -8.22
C GLN A 19 -8.34 22.23 -6.78
N ASP A 20 -8.09 23.07 -5.76
CA ASP A 20 -8.01 22.60 -4.37
C ASP A 20 -9.40 22.42 -3.72
N ILE A 21 -10.40 23.20 -4.14
CA ILE A 21 -11.78 23.11 -3.62
C ILE A 21 -12.58 21.97 -4.30
N ALA A 22 -12.24 21.62 -5.54
CA ALA A 22 -12.91 20.55 -6.30
C ALA A 22 -12.47 19.14 -5.88
N LEU A 23 -11.26 18.96 -5.33
CA LEU A 23 -10.77 17.67 -4.85
C LEU A 23 -11.41 17.24 -3.52
N ALA A 24 -11.93 18.20 -2.73
CA ALA A 24 -12.53 17.95 -1.43
C ALA A 24 -14.00 17.46 -1.48
N SER A 25 -14.72 17.74 -2.56
CA SER A 25 -16.13 17.36 -2.69
C SER A 25 -16.26 16.16 -3.62
N ASP A 26 -16.56 14.98 -3.05
CA ASP A 26 -16.91 13.79 -3.83
C ASP A 26 -18.37 13.93 -4.33
N PRO A 27 -18.61 14.25 -5.61
CA PRO A 27 -19.96 14.50 -6.12
C PRO A 27 -20.82 13.23 -6.11
N LEU A 28 -20.21 12.06 -6.05
CA LEU A 28 -20.85 10.74 -6.10
C LEU A 28 -20.85 10.06 -4.73
N GLU A 29 -20.58 10.79 -3.65
CA GLU A 29 -20.49 10.27 -2.29
C GLU A 29 -21.68 9.37 -1.89
N PRO A 30 -22.96 9.73 -2.13
CA PRO A 30 -24.08 8.86 -1.76
C PRO A 30 -24.03 7.50 -2.46
N MET A 31 -23.64 7.46 -3.73
CA MET A 31 -23.52 6.23 -4.51
C MET A 31 -22.29 5.43 -4.06
N ASN A 32 -21.16 6.10 -3.89
CA ASN A 32 -19.91 5.48 -3.47
C ASN A 32 -20.03 4.86 -2.07
N ARG A 33 -20.75 5.49 -1.13
CA ARG A 33 -21.04 4.92 0.19
C ARG A 33 -21.90 3.66 0.10
N VAL A 34 -22.87 3.61 -0.81
CA VAL A 34 -23.67 2.39 -1.04
C VAL A 34 -22.79 1.24 -1.52
N PHE A 35 -21.92 1.49 -2.50
CA PHE A 35 -20.99 0.47 -3.00
C PHE A 35 -19.94 0.09 -1.97
N PHE A 36 -19.45 1.04 -1.16
CA PHE A 36 -18.59 0.75 -0.02
C PHE A 36 -19.27 -0.20 0.96
N HIS A 37 -20.52 0.05 1.35
CA HIS A 37 -21.27 -0.85 2.24
C HIS A 37 -21.54 -2.22 1.62
N PHE A 38 -21.75 -2.28 0.31
CA PHE A 38 -21.85 -3.55 -0.40
C PHE A 38 -20.55 -4.35 -0.33
N ASN A 39 -19.41 -3.70 -0.62
CA ASN A 39 -18.08 -4.31 -0.55
C ASN A 39 -17.72 -4.74 0.87
N ASP A 40 -18.04 -3.92 1.87
CA ASP A 40 -17.85 -4.21 3.29
C ASP A 40 -18.60 -5.50 3.68
N LYS A 41 -19.89 -5.61 3.32
CA LYS A 41 -20.66 -6.82 3.58
C LYS A 41 -20.11 -8.02 2.82
N LEU A 42 -19.74 -7.84 1.55
CA LEU A 42 -19.15 -8.90 0.73
C LEU A 42 -17.86 -9.44 1.37
N TYR A 43 -17.02 -8.54 1.91
CA TYR A 43 -15.82 -8.91 2.64
C TYR A 43 -16.15 -9.80 3.84
N PHE A 44 -16.99 -9.33 4.76
CA PHE A 44 -17.28 -10.05 6.00
C PHE A 44 -18.06 -11.36 5.79
N TRP A 45 -18.94 -11.42 4.78
CA TRP A 45 -19.86 -12.54 4.60
C TRP A 45 -19.37 -13.60 3.62
N VAL A 46 -18.48 -13.21 2.69
CA VAL A 46 -18.04 -14.10 1.61
C VAL A 46 -16.53 -14.21 1.59
N LEU A 47 -15.83 -13.09 1.40
CA LEU A 47 -14.39 -13.13 1.15
C LEU A 47 -13.59 -13.59 2.38
N LYS A 48 -13.90 -13.05 3.55
CA LYS A 48 -13.27 -13.42 4.83
C LYS A 48 -13.44 -14.90 5.17
N PRO A 49 -14.68 -15.45 5.26
CA PRO A 49 -14.83 -16.87 5.61
C PRO A 49 -14.23 -17.80 4.55
N ALA A 50 -14.31 -17.45 3.26
CA ALA A 50 -13.64 -18.21 2.20
C ALA A 50 -12.11 -18.21 2.36
N SER A 51 -11.53 -17.05 2.65
CA SER A 51 -10.10 -16.87 2.85
C SER A 51 -9.59 -17.55 4.12
N GLN A 52 -10.38 -17.54 5.20
CA GLN A 52 -10.08 -18.30 6.43
C GLN A 52 -10.12 -19.80 6.18
N GLY A 53 -11.12 -20.30 5.46
CA GLY A 53 -11.18 -21.72 5.07
C GLY A 53 -10.00 -22.10 4.17
N TYR A 54 -9.62 -21.23 3.24
CA TYR A 54 -8.46 -21.43 2.38
C TYR A 54 -7.14 -21.44 3.17
N ALA A 55 -6.94 -20.49 4.09
CA ALA A 55 -5.78 -20.44 4.98
C ALA A 55 -5.70 -21.63 5.94
N TYR A 56 -6.85 -22.18 6.34
CA TYR A 56 -6.90 -23.39 7.16
C TYR A 56 -6.44 -24.63 6.40
N ILE A 57 -6.74 -24.72 5.10
CA ILE A 57 -6.40 -25.88 4.26
C ILE A 57 -4.96 -25.80 3.74
N LEU A 58 -4.51 -24.60 3.34
CA LEU A 58 -3.20 -24.41 2.71
C LEU A 58 -2.25 -23.62 3.61
N ALA A 59 -1.05 -24.20 3.79
CA ALA A 59 0.04 -23.53 4.48
C ALA A 59 0.42 -22.20 3.80
N GLU A 60 0.91 -21.27 4.60
CA GLU A 60 1.30 -19.92 4.14
C GLU A 60 2.27 -19.95 2.97
N ASP A 61 3.27 -20.84 2.99
CA ASP A 61 4.25 -21.00 1.92
C ASP A 61 3.59 -21.27 0.55
N VAL A 62 2.55 -22.13 0.53
CA VAL A 62 1.82 -22.44 -0.71
C VAL A 62 1.04 -21.23 -1.20
N ARG A 63 0.43 -20.49 -0.27
CA ARG A 63 -0.35 -19.28 -0.58
C ARG A 63 0.55 -18.14 -1.10
N MET A 64 1.76 -18.05 -0.56
CA MET A 64 2.83 -17.20 -1.06
C MET A 64 3.27 -17.60 -2.48
N CYS A 65 3.40 -18.89 -2.76
CA CYS A 65 3.70 -19.37 -4.12
C CYS A 65 2.61 -18.99 -5.13
N VAL A 66 1.33 -19.18 -4.76
CA VAL A 66 0.19 -18.79 -5.60
C VAL A 66 0.19 -17.28 -5.85
N ARG A 67 0.49 -16.46 -4.82
CA ARG A 67 0.63 -15.01 -4.96
C ARG A 67 1.75 -14.66 -5.95
N SER A 68 2.92 -15.28 -5.81
CA SER A 68 4.06 -15.08 -6.72
C SER A 68 3.71 -15.45 -8.16
N PHE A 69 2.98 -16.55 -8.36
CA PHE A 69 2.54 -16.99 -9.68
C PHE A 69 1.67 -15.93 -10.36
N PHE A 70 0.66 -15.40 -9.66
CA PHE A 70 -0.18 -14.34 -10.23
C PHE A 70 0.59 -13.04 -10.45
N LYS A 71 1.54 -12.68 -9.58
CA LYS A 71 2.41 -11.53 -9.81
C LYS A 71 3.25 -11.70 -11.07
N ASN A 72 3.81 -12.89 -11.31
CA ASN A 72 4.56 -13.20 -12.53
C ASN A 72 3.66 -13.18 -13.77
N LEU A 73 2.45 -13.75 -13.68
CA LEU A 73 1.48 -13.79 -14.78
C LEU A 73 1.06 -12.39 -15.25
N LEU A 74 1.04 -11.42 -14.35
CA LEU A 74 0.71 -10.01 -14.65
C LEU A 74 1.93 -9.14 -14.98
N ALA A 75 3.14 -9.70 -15.04
CA ALA A 75 4.35 -8.97 -15.41
C ALA A 75 4.25 -8.25 -16.78
N PRO A 76 3.60 -8.81 -17.83
CA PRO A 76 3.46 -8.11 -19.11
C PRO A 76 2.80 -6.73 -18.98
N VAL A 77 1.80 -6.60 -18.09
CA VAL A 77 1.12 -5.32 -17.82
C VAL A 77 2.11 -4.30 -17.26
N ARG A 78 2.92 -4.71 -16.28
CA ARG A 78 3.94 -3.85 -15.65
C ARG A 78 5.06 -3.48 -16.62
N ILE A 79 5.52 -4.43 -17.45
CA ILE A 79 6.58 -4.19 -18.45
C ILE A 79 6.13 -3.11 -19.43
N VAL A 80 4.93 -3.26 -19.99
CA VAL A 80 4.39 -2.29 -20.96
C VAL A 80 4.20 -0.92 -20.32
N ASN A 81 3.65 -0.86 -19.11
CA ASN A 81 3.46 0.43 -18.43
C ASN A 81 4.77 1.11 -18.04
N ASN A 82 5.78 0.37 -17.56
CA ASN A 82 7.11 0.93 -17.33
C ASN A 82 7.71 1.53 -18.61
N LEU A 83 7.55 0.86 -19.76
CA LEU A 83 8.00 1.39 -21.06
C LEU A 83 7.22 2.65 -21.46
N LEU A 84 5.90 2.65 -21.29
CA LEU A 84 5.06 3.82 -21.59
C LEU A 84 5.41 5.00 -20.70
N GLN A 85 5.85 4.77 -19.46
CA GLN A 85 6.31 5.83 -18.55
C GLN A 85 7.75 6.29 -18.82
N GLY A 86 8.46 5.67 -19.78
CA GLY A 86 9.86 5.97 -20.08
C GLY A 86 10.87 5.34 -19.10
N LYS A 87 10.43 4.48 -18.18
CA LYS A 87 11.27 3.77 -17.21
C LYS A 87 11.90 2.51 -17.84
N VAL A 88 12.82 2.71 -18.79
CA VAL A 88 13.44 1.59 -19.54
C VAL A 88 14.22 0.65 -18.61
N ALA A 89 14.90 1.19 -17.60
CA ALA A 89 15.62 0.39 -16.61
C ALA A 89 14.68 -0.51 -15.79
N ASP A 90 13.59 0.06 -15.25
CA ASP A 90 12.60 -0.68 -14.47
C ASP A 90 11.84 -1.71 -15.33
N SER A 91 11.55 -1.39 -16.60
CA SER A 91 11.02 -2.36 -17.55
C SER A 91 11.97 -3.53 -17.77
N GLY A 92 13.29 -3.27 -17.85
CA GLY A 92 14.32 -4.30 -17.94
C GLY A 92 14.33 -5.19 -16.69
N VAL A 93 14.20 -4.60 -15.50
CA VAL A 93 14.06 -5.34 -14.24
C VAL A 93 12.83 -6.24 -14.24
N GLU A 94 11.65 -5.73 -14.60
CA GLU A 94 10.42 -6.55 -14.66
C GLU A 94 10.51 -7.67 -15.71
N THR A 95 11.19 -7.42 -16.83
CA THR A 95 11.44 -8.45 -17.86
C THR A 95 12.37 -9.53 -17.32
N ALA A 96 13.44 -9.16 -16.63
CA ALA A 96 14.35 -10.09 -15.99
C ALA A 96 13.63 -10.90 -14.90
N ARG A 97 12.82 -10.25 -14.06
CA ARG A 97 11.97 -10.91 -13.06
C ARG A 97 11.04 -11.93 -13.71
N PHE A 98 10.36 -11.56 -14.79
CA PHE A 98 9.48 -12.48 -15.52
C PHE A 98 10.21 -13.71 -16.04
N ILE A 99 11.38 -13.54 -16.65
CA ILE A 99 12.19 -14.64 -17.19
C ILE A 99 12.71 -15.54 -16.07
N LEU A 100 13.32 -14.95 -15.04
CA LEU A 100 13.91 -15.68 -13.91
C LEU A 100 12.85 -16.46 -13.12
N ASN A 101 11.73 -15.82 -12.80
CA ASN A 101 10.65 -16.46 -12.05
C ASN A 101 9.95 -17.53 -12.91
N SER A 102 9.81 -17.33 -14.23
CA SER A 102 9.23 -18.35 -15.10
C SER A 102 10.15 -19.56 -15.30
N THR A 103 11.46 -19.36 -15.34
CA THR A 103 12.44 -20.43 -15.62
C THR A 103 12.96 -21.11 -14.35
N LEU A 104 13.56 -20.35 -13.44
CA LEU A 104 14.13 -20.83 -12.19
C LEU A 104 13.09 -20.91 -11.08
N GLY A 105 12.09 -20.04 -11.11
CA GLY A 105 11.02 -19.98 -10.11
C GLY A 105 9.82 -20.91 -10.40
N ILE A 106 10.00 -21.95 -11.23
CA ILE A 106 8.97 -22.94 -11.58
C ILE A 106 7.68 -22.24 -12.07
N ALA A 107 7.75 -21.64 -13.25
CA ALA A 107 6.62 -20.91 -13.87
C ALA A 107 6.07 -19.73 -13.04
N GLY A 108 6.87 -19.17 -12.14
CA GLY A 108 6.51 -18.02 -11.32
C GLY A 108 6.04 -18.36 -9.90
N LEU A 109 6.01 -19.63 -9.51
CA LEU A 109 5.65 -20.05 -8.14
C LEU A 109 6.65 -19.58 -7.09
N ALA A 110 7.91 -19.35 -7.46
CA ALA A 110 8.92 -18.76 -6.59
C ALA A 110 9.44 -17.43 -7.15
N ASP A 111 9.62 -16.44 -6.29
CA ASP A 111 10.22 -15.14 -6.65
C ASP A 111 11.74 -15.21 -6.53
N THR A 112 12.35 -16.06 -7.37
CA THR A 112 13.81 -16.23 -7.45
C THR A 112 14.51 -14.92 -7.80
N ALA A 113 13.89 -14.08 -8.63
CA ALA A 113 14.44 -12.80 -9.03
C ALA A 113 14.64 -11.85 -7.85
N LYS A 114 13.70 -11.82 -6.90
CA LYS A 114 13.88 -11.04 -5.66
C LYS A 114 14.90 -11.69 -4.73
N ASN A 115 14.71 -12.98 -4.45
CA ASN A 115 15.44 -13.65 -3.36
C ASN A 115 16.91 -13.91 -3.68
N GLU A 116 17.24 -14.26 -4.94
CA GLU A 116 18.60 -14.63 -5.34
C GLU A 116 19.34 -13.49 -6.06
N PHE A 117 18.61 -12.59 -6.70
CA PHE A 117 19.18 -11.54 -7.56
C PHE A 117 18.90 -10.11 -7.07
N GLY A 118 18.15 -9.94 -5.98
CA GLY A 118 17.85 -8.62 -5.39
C GLY A 118 17.01 -7.71 -6.30
N LEU A 119 16.32 -8.27 -7.29
CA LEU A 119 15.50 -7.49 -8.22
C LEU A 119 14.13 -7.21 -7.61
N SER A 120 13.93 -6.02 -7.04
CA SER A 120 12.64 -5.62 -6.47
C SER A 120 11.57 -5.42 -7.55
N PRO A 121 10.29 -5.80 -7.28
CA PRO A 121 9.19 -5.55 -8.20
C PRO A 121 8.90 -4.06 -8.40
N LYS A 122 8.42 -3.73 -9.60
CA LYS A 122 8.05 -2.38 -10.05
C LYS A 122 6.60 -2.37 -10.51
N ASP A 123 5.69 -2.17 -9.56
CA ASP A 123 4.24 -2.25 -9.77
C ASP A 123 3.65 -1.05 -10.51
N GLU A 124 3.72 -1.11 -11.84
CA GLU A 124 3.14 -0.11 -12.74
C GLU A 124 1.85 -0.57 -13.40
N ASP A 125 0.90 0.36 -13.53
CA ASP A 125 -0.38 0.18 -14.20
C ASP A 125 -0.70 1.37 -15.11
N LEU A 126 -1.68 1.23 -16.00
CA LEU A 126 -1.98 2.28 -16.98
C LEU A 126 -2.58 3.52 -16.33
N GLY A 127 -3.25 3.38 -15.18
CA GLY A 127 -3.72 4.53 -14.40
C GLY A 127 -2.56 5.40 -13.91
N GLN A 128 -1.47 4.76 -13.45
CA GLN A 128 -0.23 5.45 -13.10
C GLN A 128 0.35 6.13 -14.33
N THR A 129 0.51 5.40 -15.44
CA THR A 129 1.02 5.93 -16.72
C THR A 129 0.27 7.19 -17.15
N MET A 130 -1.06 7.17 -17.15
CA MET A 130 -1.87 8.35 -17.45
C MET A 130 -1.61 9.53 -16.49
N GLY A 131 -1.41 9.24 -15.20
CA GLY A 131 -1.05 10.22 -14.19
C GLY A 131 0.28 10.91 -14.48
N VAL A 132 1.28 10.15 -14.93
CA VAL A 132 2.60 10.67 -15.37
C VAL A 132 2.45 11.68 -16.50
N TYR A 133 1.56 11.39 -17.45
CA TYR A 133 1.26 12.26 -18.58
C TYR A 133 0.37 13.46 -18.22
N GLY A 134 0.12 13.70 -16.94
CA GLY A 134 -0.63 14.86 -16.46
C GLY A 134 -2.15 14.69 -16.50
N ILE A 135 -2.66 13.47 -16.74
CA ILE A 135 -4.10 13.20 -16.61
C ILE A 135 -4.42 13.16 -15.11
N GLY A 136 -5.22 14.12 -14.64
CA GLY A 136 -5.68 14.19 -13.25
C GLY A 136 -6.52 12.97 -12.84
N GLU A 137 -6.65 12.74 -11.53
CA GLU A 137 -7.43 11.61 -10.99
C GLU A 137 -8.91 11.65 -11.41
N GLY A 138 -9.46 12.86 -11.54
CA GLY A 138 -10.89 13.06 -11.79
C GLY A 138 -11.74 12.74 -10.56
N ILE A 139 -12.97 12.30 -10.78
CA ILE A 139 -13.92 11.99 -9.70
C ILE A 139 -13.56 10.65 -9.08
N TYR A 140 -13.63 10.56 -7.75
CA TYR A 140 -13.50 9.32 -7.01
C TYR A 140 -14.72 8.43 -7.23
N ILE A 141 -14.49 7.13 -7.46
CA ILE A 141 -15.53 6.14 -7.71
C ILE A 141 -15.20 4.90 -6.88
N CYS A 142 -16.15 4.46 -6.06
CA CYS A 142 -16.05 3.15 -5.40
C CYS A 142 -16.81 2.12 -6.23
N TRP A 143 -16.10 1.20 -6.87
CA TRP A 143 -16.73 0.13 -7.67
C TRP A 143 -17.18 -1.03 -6.77
N PRO A 144 -18.37 -1.61 -7.02
CA PRO A 144 -18.74 -2.86 -6.36
C PRO A 144 -17.75 -3.97 -6.77
N VAL A 145 -17.37 -4.80 -5.81
CA VAL A 145 -16.35 -5.88 -5.90
C VAL A 145 -14.92 -5.39 -6.06
N PHE A 146 -14.65 -4.40 -6.92
CA PHE A 146 -13.29 -3.93 -7.22
C PHE A 146 -12.74 -2.91 -6.22
N GLY A 147 -13.60 -2.23 -5.46
CA GLY A 147 -13.18 -1.30 -4.40
C GLY A 147 -12.91 0.13 -4.88
N PRO A 148 -12.05 0.90 -4.17
CA PRO A 148 -11.81 2.31 -4.44
C PRO A 148 -11.07 2.53 -5.78
N SER A 149 -11.51 3.53 -6.55
CA SER A 149 -10.92 3.92 -7.84
C SER A 149 -11.18 5.41 -8.14
N ASN A 150 -10.72 5.89 -9.29
CA ASN A 150 -11.11 7.19 -9.86
C ASN A 150 -11.31 7.07 -11.37
N VAL A 151 -11.76 8.13 -12.05
CA VAL A 151 -12.03 8.08 -13.50
C VAL A 151 -10.81 7.65 -14.29
N ARG A 152 -9.63 8.22 -14.00
CA ARG A 152 -8.38 7.87 -14.68
C ARG A 152 -7.99 6.42 -14.46
N ASP A 153 -7.98 5.99 -13.21
CA ASP A 153 -7.55 4.66 -12.83
C ASP A 153 -8.57 3.60 -13.31
N THR A 154 -9.86 3.95 -13.45
CA THR A 154 -10.86 3.10 -14.12
C THR A 154 -10.56 2.91 -15.60
N LEU A 155 -10.18 3.97 -16.31
CA LEU A 155 -9.72 3.86 -17.70
C LEU A 155 -8.41 3.09 -17.80
N GLY A 156 -7.53 3.26 -16.80
CA GLY A 156 -6.31 2.47 -16.63
C GLY A 156 -6.60 0.98 -16.54
N LEU A 157 -7.49 0.58 -15.63
CA LEU A 157 -7.96 -0.80 -15.47
C LEU A 157 -8.53 -1.37 -16.78
N ALA A 158 -9.31 -0.58 -17.52
CA ALA A 158 -9.86 -1.01 -18.82
C ALA A 158 -8.78 -1.22 -19.88
N GLY A 159 -7.71 -0.42 -19.88
CA GLY A 159 -6.57 -0.63 -20.78
C GLY A 159 -5.70 -1.81 -20.36
N ASP A 160 -5.40 -1.93 -19.07
CA ASP A 160 -4.65 -3.06 -18.50
C ASP A 160 -5.39 -4.39 -18.70
N PHE A 161 -6.73 -4.36 -18.79
CA PHE A 161 -7.53 -5.53 -19.15
C PHE A 161 -7.07 -6.15 -20.48
N PHE A 162 -6.69 -5.36 -21.49
CA PHE A 162 -6.19 -5.89 -22.77
C PHE A 162 -4.75 -6.42 -22.72
N LEU A 163 -3.99 -6.05 -21.68
CA LEU A 163 -2.61 -6.50 -21.49
C LEU A 163 -2.52 -7.72 -20.56
N SER A 164 -3.55 -7.94 -19.74
CA SER A 164 -3.59 -9.02 -18.76
C SER A 164 -3.93 -10.38 -19.41
N PRO A 165 -3.06 -11.41 -19.27
CA PRO A 165 -3.37 -12.76 -19.74
C PRO A 165 -4.65 -13.36 -19.11
N ILE A 166 -4.95 -12.98 -17.87
CA ILE A 166 -6.14 -13.46 -17.13
C ILE A 166 -7.43 -12.97 -17.81
N SER A 167 -7.41 -11.77 -18.38
CA SER A 167 -8.57 -11.20 -19.08
C SER A 167 -8.92 -11.99 -20.34
N TYR A 168 -7.93 -12.48 -21.08
CA TYR A 168 -8.17 -13.33 -22.25
C TYR A 168 -8.83 -14.66 -21.90
N LEU A 169 -8.53 -15.21 -20.71
CA LEU A 169 -9.26 -16.35 -20.17
C LEU A 169 -10.72 -15.98 -19.90
N ALA A 170 -10.98 -14.84 -19.25
CA ALA A 170 -12.35 -14.39 -19.00
C ALA A 170 -13.17 -14.09 -20.27
N MET A 171 -12.51 -13.68 -21.35
CA MET A 171 -13.15 -13.44 -22.65
C MET A 171 -13.51 -14.74 -23.37
N SER A 172 -12.70 -15.80 -23.20
CA SER A 172 -12.94 -17.11 -23.83
C SER A 172 -13.89 -17.98 -23.00
N ASP A 173 -13.71 -18.01 -21.69
CA ASP A 173 -14.58 -18.65 -20.71
C ASP A 173 -14.72 -17.73 -19.49
N THR A 174 -15.83 -17.01 -19.46
CA THR A 174 -16.15 -16.08 -18.36
C THR A 174 -16.22 -16.79 -17.02
N GLY A 175 -16.69 -18.04 -16.97
CA GLY A 175 -16.75 -18.81 -15.73
C GLY A 175 -15.35 -19.12 -15.20
N ALA A 176 -14.46 -19.58 -16.08
CA ALA A 176 -13.06 -19.84 -15.72
C ALA A 176 -12.32 -18.55 -15.30
N GLY A 177 -12.50 -17.45 -16.04
CA GLY A 177 -11.88 -16.17 -15.72
C GLY A 177 -12.34 -15.59 -14.38
N VAL A 178 -13.64 -15.69 -14.08
CA VAL A 178 -14.17 -15.28 -12.77
C VAL A 178 -13.60 -16.18 -11.67
N ALA A 179 -13.60 -17.50 -11.86
CA ALA A 179 -13.07 -18.43 -10.87
C ALA A 179 -11.58 -18.18 -10.56
N VAL A 180 -10.76 -17.91 -11.58
CA VAL A 180 -9.34 -17.60 -11.41
C VAL A 180 -9.13 -16.28 -10.66
N ASN A 181 -9.88 -15.23 -11.02
CA ASN A 181 -9.79 -13.95 -10.30
C ASN A 181 -10.27 -14.08 -8.85
N THR A 182 -11.40 -14.76 -8.60
CA THR A 182 -11.87 -15.02 -7.24
C THR A 182 -10.86 -15.84 -6.45
N GLY A 183 -10.25 -16.87 -7.04
CA GLY A 183 -9.20 -17.66 -6.39
C GLY A 183 -7.96 -16.81 -6.03
N ARG A 184 -7.57 -15.90 -6.92
CA ARG A 184 -6.50 -14.92 -6.67
C ARG A 184 -6.84 -14.01 -5.50
N GLU A 185 -8.04 -13.43 -5.48
CA GLU A 185 -8.46 -12.53 -4.40
C GLU A 185 -8.58 -13.25 -3.06
N VAL A 186 -9.15 -14.46 -3.03
CA VAL A 186 -9.19 -15.31 -1.82
C VAL A 186 -7.78 -15.62 -1.33
N ASN A 187 -6.85 -15.97 -2.23
CA ASN A 187 -5.46 -16.21 -1.86
C ASN A 187 -4.80 -14.96 -1.27
N ASN A 188 -4.99 -13.79 -1.90
CA ASN A 188 -4.42 -12.54 -1.41
C ASN A 188 -4.99 -12.15 -0.04
N THR A 189 -6.32 -12.16 0.10
CA THR A 189 -6.99 -11.85 1.37
C THR A 189 -6.58 -12.82 2.48
N SER A 190 -6.33 -14.09 2.15
CA SER A 190 -5.88 -15.07 3.15
C SER A 190 -4.54 -14.70 3.81
N LEU A 191 -3.68 -13.93 3.12
CA LEU A 191 -2.38 -13.48 3.60
C LEU A 191 -2.47 -12.14 4.37
N THR A 192 -3.64 -11.52 4.39
CA THR A 192 -3.89 -10.18 4.95
C THR A 192 -5.16 -10.15 5.80
N ILE A 193 -5.54 -11.31 6.36
CA ILE A 193 -6.73 -11.41 7.22
C ILE A 193 -6.52 -10.52 8.45
N GLY A 194 -7.46 -9.63 8.74
CA GLY A 194 -7.38 -8.70 9.86
C GLY A 194 -7.00 -7.28 9.45
N ASP A 195 -6.22 -7.10 8.37
CA ASP A 195 -5.73 -5.77 7.96
C ASP A 195 -6.89 -4.80 7.66
N TYR A 196 -7.95 -5.29 7.01
CA TYR A 196 -9.13 -4.47 6.69
C TYR A 196 -9.97 -4.15 7.93
N GLU A 197 -10.10 -5.11 8.85
CA GLU A 197 -10.78 -4.91 10.12
C GLU A 197 -10.07 -3.87 10.98
N ASP A 198 -8.77 -4.00 11.15
CA ASP A 198 -7.95 -3.06 11.92
C ASP A 198 -8.05 -1.64 11.34
N PHE A 199 -7.97 -1.53 10.01
CA PHE A 199 -8.16 -0.27 9.31
C PHE A 199 -9.55 0.32 9.60
N LYS A 200 -10.61 -0.49 9.47
CA LYS A 200 -11.99 -0.05 9.68
C LYS A 200 -12.25 0.36 11.14
N GLU A 201 -11.69 -0.35 12.11
CA GLU A 201 -11.85 -0.06 13.54
C GLU A 201 -11.09 1.19 13.97
N SER A 202 -9.95 1.50 13.33
CA SER A 202 -9.19 2.73 13.60
C SER A 202 -9.82 4.01 13.02
N ALA A 203 -10.70 3.88 12.04
CA ALA A 203 -11.25 5.02 11.31
C ALA A 203 -12.58 5.51 11.91
N ILE A 204 -12.69 6.84 12.12
CA ILE A 204 -13.96 7.48 12.53
C ILE A 204 -15.01 7.34 11.44
N ASP A 205 -14.63 7.59 10.18
CA ASP A 205 -15.44 7.30 8.99
C ASP A 205 -14.61 6.41 8.05
N PRO A 206 -14.83 5.08 8.05
CA PRO A 206 -14.08 4.14 7.23
C PRO A 206 -14.15 4.42 5.73
N TYR A 207 -15.25 5.03 5.25
CA TYR A 207 -15.39 5.38 3.84
C TYR A 207 -14.46 6.53 3.46
N ILE A 208 -14.49 7.62 4.24
CA ILE A 208 -13.63 8.79 4.01
C ILE A 208 -12.17 8.40 4.16
N ALA A 209 -11.83 7.65 5.20
CA ALA A 209 -10.48 7.14 5.43
C ALA A 209 -10.00 6.30 4.24
N LEU A 210 -10.83 5.40 3.70
CA LEU A 210 -10.44 4.55 2.56
C LEU A 210 -10.21 5.38 1.30
N ARG A 211 -11.09 6.35 1.04
CA ARG A 211 -10.96 7.26 -0.10
C ARG A 211 -9.66 8.07 -0.02
N ASP A 212 -9.38 8.65 1.14
CA ASP A 212 -8.22 9.52 1.32
C ASP A 212 -6.92 8.70 1.32
N ALA A 213 -6.93 7.50 1.91
CA ALA A 213 -5.82 6.55 1.83
C ALA A 213 -5.56 6.11 0.38
N TYR A 214 -6.61 5.82 -0.39
CA TYR A 214 -6.50 5.49 -1.82
C TYR A 214 -5.83 6.63 -2.59
N ARG A 215 -6.28 7.87 -2.42
CA ARG A 215 -5.70 9.04 -3.09
C ARG A 215 -4.22 9.22 -2.75
N GLN A 216 -3.87 9.16 -1.47
CA GLN A 216 -2.48 9.27 -1.02
C GLN A 216 -1.62 8.16 -1.63
N TYR A 217 -2.10 6.91 -1.61
CA TYR A 217 -1.41 5.78 -2.19
C TYR A 217 -1.17 5.93 -3.71
N ARG A 218 -2.17 6.40 -4.46
CA ARG A 218 -2.06 6.60 -5.91
C ARG A 218 -1.14 7.77 -6.27
N ASN A 219 -1.22 8.88 -5.52
CA ASN A 219 -0.34 10.02 -5.73
C ASN A 219 1.11 9.64 -5.47
N LYS A 220 1.39 8.84 -4.43
CA LYS A 220 2.73 8.31 -4.17
C LYS A 220 3.26 7.51 -5.36
N LYS A 221 2.49 6.52 -5.82
CA LYS A 221 2.85 5.67 -6.97
C LYS A 221 3.17 6.46 -8.25
N ILE A 222 2.42 7.54 -8.50
CA ILE A 222 2.67 8.41 -9.67
C ILE A 222 3.89 9.31 -9.44
N SER A 223 4.08 9.80 -8.21
CA SER A 223 5.19 10.69 -7.85
C SER A 223 6.55 9.99 -7.79
N ASP A 224 6.59 8.66 -7.66
CA ASP A 224 7.82 7.86 -7.66
C ASP A 224 8.68 8.03 -8.94
N ILE A 225 8.17 8.73 -9.97
CA ILE A 225 8.92 9.17 -11.17
C ILE A 225 9.80 10.39 -10.92
N ALA A 226 9.41 11.29 -10.03
CA ALA A 226 10.18 12.50 -9.74
C ALA A 226 11.47 12.19 -8.96
N VAL A 227 11.56 11.00 -8.36
CA VAL A 227 12.67 10.55 -7.51
C VAL A 227 13.28 9.27 -8.07
N GLY A 228 13.73 9.32 -9.32
CA GLY A 228 14.45 8.23 -10.00
C GLY A 228 15.87 7.99 -9.47
N GLY A 229 16.07 7.90 -8.15
CA GLY A 229 17.39 7.77 -7.54
C GLY A 229 17.47 7.16 -6.13
N ASP A 230 16.37 7.07 -5.37
CA ASP A 230 16.50 6.98 -3.90
C ASP A 230 16.32 5.58 -3.28
N SER A 231 16.12 4.54 -4.10
CA SER A 231 16.13 3.15 -3.59
C SER A 231 17.53 2.73 -3.06
N VAL A 232 18.59 3.40 -3.51
CA VAL A 232 19.98 3.11 -3.10
C VAL A 232 20.36 3.86 -1.81
N TYR A 233 19.76 5.01 -1.54
CA TYR A 233 20.13 5.88 -0.41
C TYR A 233 19.72 5.31 0.96
N ILE A 234 18.64 4.54 1.04
CA ILE A 234 18.19 3.94 2.32
C ILE A 234 19.12 2.80 2.76
N SER A 235 19.68 2.04 1.81
CA SER A 235 20.61 0.95 2.10
C SER A 235 21.96 1.43 2.66
N SER A 236 22.39 2.65 2.31
CA SER A 236 23.65 3.23 2.76
C SER A 236 23.52 3.97 4.10
N LEU A 237 22.36 4.59 4.38
CA LEU A 237 22.09 5.22 5.68
C LEU A 237 21.88 4.18 6.79
N ALA A 238 21.27 3.02 6.49
CA ALA A 238 21.14 1.91 7.43
C ALA A 238 22.49 1.34 7.92
N LYS A 239 23.57 1.53 7.14
CA LYS A 239 24.92 1.08 7.50
C LYS A 239 25.64 1.99 8.49
N THR A 240 25.15 3.20 8.73
CA THR A 240 25.98 4.25 9.37
C THR A 240 25.55 4.61 10.79
N GLU A 241 24.32 4.27 11.21
CA GLU A 241 23.86 4.55 12.57
C GLU A 241 23.02 3.37 13.10
N LYS A 242 23.27 2.96 14.36
CA LYS A 242 22.63 1.84 15.06
C LYS A 242 21.11 1.86 14.87
N THR A 243 20.65 1.11 13.88
CA THR A 243 19.25 0.96 13.54
C THR A 243 18.85 -0.43 14.00
N TYR A 244 18.06 -0.51 15.08
CA TYR A 244 17.47 -1.77 15.52
C TYR A 244 16.28 -2.05 14.61
N VAL A 245 16.49 -2.88 13.59
CA VAL A 245 15.45 -3.33 12.66
C VAL A 245 14.96 -4.69 13.11
N GLN A 246 13.67 -4.82 13.40
CA GLN A 246 13.04 -6.11 13.60
C GLN A 246 12.50 -6.60 12.25
N VAL A 247 13.16 -7.62 11.69
CA VAL A 247 12.72 -8.35 10.50
C VAL A 247 12.07 -9.64 10.97
N MET A 248 10.75 -9.81 10.77
CA MET A 248 10.08 -11.11 10.94
C MET A 248 10.21 -11.93 9.63
N PRO A 249 10.25 -13.28 9.70
CA PRO A 249 11.11 -14.06 8.82
C PRO A 249 10.59 -14.21 7.38
N GLY A 250 11.37 -13.66 6.45
CA GLY A 250 11.64 -14.18 5.11
C GLY A 250 13.17 -14.14 4.90
N PRO A 251 13.77 -15.01 4.06
CA PRO A 251 15.21 -15.23 4.08
C PRO A 251 15.95 -14.14 3.28
N ILE A 252 16.51 -13.13 3.94
CA ILE A 252 17.65 -12.36 3.41
C ILE A 252 18.57 -11.96 4.57
N GLU A 253 19.78 -12.53 4.57
CA GLU A 253 20.94 -12.02 5.31
C GLU A 253 21.29 -10.62 4.79
N SER A 254 21.17 -9.61 5.64
CA SER A 254 21.96 -8.38 5.51
C SER A 254 22.20 -7.82 6.92
N ASP A 255 23.44 -7.42 7.17
CA ASP A 255 24.06 -7.11 8.47
C ASP A 255 23.34 -6.06 9.33
N VAL A 256 22.15 -6.38 9.84
CA VAL A 256 21.43 -5.61 10.85
C VAL A 256 21.32 -6.46 12.11
N GLU A 257 21.74 -5.92 13.25
CA GLU A 257 21.65 -6.59 14.55
C GLU A 257 20.18 -6.84 14.89
N SER A 258 19.67 -8.04 14.54
CA SER A 258 18.34 -8.48 14.93
C SER A 258 18.33 -8.72 16.43
N VAL A 259 17.65 -7.87 17.20
CA VAL A 259 17.41 -8.14 18.62
C VAL A 259 16.29 -9.17 18.71
N PRO A 260 16.52 -10.36 19.28
CA PRO A 260 15.45 -11.35 19.45
C PRO A 260 14.45 -10.82 20.48
N VAL A 261 13.24 -10.50 20.04
CA VAL A 261 12.11 -10.16 20.91
C VAL A 261 11.47 -11.46 21.40
N ALA A 262 11.31 -11.59 22.72
CA ALA A 262 10.57 -12.71 23.29
C ALA A 262 9.07 -12.54 23.01
N SER A 263 8.35 -13.62 22.67
CA SER A 263 6.92 -13.62 22.27
C SER A 263 5.93 -13.04 23.30
N ASP A 264 6.41 -12.63 24.47
CA ASP A 264 5.61 -12.20 25.61
C ASP A 264 5.83 -10.71 25.96
N ASP A 265 6.60 -9.98 25.13
CA ASP A 265 6.88 -8.56 25.34
C ASP A 265 5.85 -7.68 24.61
N PHE A 266 5.29 -6.69 25.30
CA PHE A 266 4.40 -5.70 24.72
C PHE A 266 5.20 -4.53 24.13
N PHE A 267 4.67 -3.98 23.06
CA PHE A 267 5.17 -2.79 22.37
C PHE A 267 4.07 -1.74 22.29
N VAL A 268 4.45 -0.47 22.21
CA VAL A 268 3.53 0.61 21.84
C VAL A 268 3.88 1.06 20.43
N GLN A 269 3.01 0.76 19.47
CA GLN A 269 3.13 1.19 18.10
C GLN A 269 2.68 2.65 17.99
N VAL A 270 3.61 3.54 17.65
CA VAL A 270 3.43 5.00 17.68
C VAL A 270 2.94 5.54 16.35
N GLY A 271 3.36 4.90 15.26
CA GLY A 271 2.98 5.29 13.91
C GLY A 271 3.35 4.23 12.89
N THR A 272 2.65 4.27 11.76
CA THR A 272 2.92 3.41 10.62
C THR A 272 2.95 4.23 9.35
N SER A 273 3.94 3.97 8.51
CA SER A 273 3.95 4.55 7.18
C SER A 273 4.56 3.59 6.17
N VAL A 274 4.13 3.74 4.92
CA VAL A 274 4.78 3.14 3.76
C VAL A 274 5.99 3.97 3.30
N ASP A 275 6.18 5.16 3.89
CA ASP A 275 7.30 6.06 3.63
C ASP A 275 8.34 5.97 4.77
N ALA A 276 9.55 5.55 4.41
CA ALA A 276 10.65 5.40 5.35
C ALA A 276 11.09 6.76 5.94
N GLU A 277 11.00 7.85 5.17
CA GLU A 277 11.42 9.17 5.65
C GLU A 277 10.50 9.68 6.76
N GLN A 278 9.20 9.47 6.63
CA GLN A 278 8.23 9.82 7.66
C GLN A 278 8.49 9.04 8.95
N VAL A 279 8.78 7.74 8.86
CA VAL A 279 9.11 6.93 10.04
C VAL A 279 10.44 7.35 10.66
N LEU A 280 11.43 7.71 9.86
CA LEU A 280 12.71 8.24 10.36
C LEU A 280 12.55 9.60 11.05
N ALA A 281 11.69 10.48 10.52
CA ALA A 281 11.37 11.76 11.16
C ALA A 281 10.68 11.55 12.51
N MET A 282 9.67 10.67 12.58
CA MET A 282 9.02 10.30 13.84
C MET A 282 10.00 9.67 14.83
N ARG A 283 10.93 8.83 14.35
CA ARG A 283 12.00 8.23 15.16
C ARG A 283 12.91 9.30 15.76
N GLN A 284 13.31 10.31 15.00
CA GLN A 284 14.14 11.39 15.51
C GLN A 284 13.43 12.16 16.63
N THR A 285 12.11 12.37 16.52
CA THR A 285 11.31 12.98 17.59
C THR A 285 11.31 12.13 18.86
N LEU A 286 11.14 10.80 18.75
CA LEU A 286 11.16 9.89 19.90
C LEU A 286 12.55 9.76 20.54
N LEU A 287 13.62 9.72 19.73
CA LEU A 287 14.99 9.72 20.24
C LEU A 287 15.31 11.01 21.02
N ALA A 288 14.79 12.16 20.56
CA ALA A 288 14.92 13.43 21.28
C ALA A 288 14.18 13.42 22.63
N MET A 289 13.22 12.53 22.81
CA MET A 289 12.49 12.30 24.06
C MET A 289 13.15 11.24 24.96
N ASN A 290 14.34 10.75 24.59
CA ASN A 290 15.06 9.70 25.29
C ASN A 290 14.32 8.35 25.33
N GLU A 291 13.48 8.10 24.33
CA GLU A 291 12.91 6.79 24.04
C GLU A 291 13.81 6.02 23.07
N GLU A 292 13.83 4.69 23.16
CA GLU A 292 14.55 3.82 22.23
C GLU A 292 13.58 3.07 21.30
N PRO A 293 13.06 3.74 20.24
CA PRO A 293 12.12 3.12 19.33
C PRO A 293 12.80 2.11 18.39
N VAL A 294 12.11 1.00 18.16
CA VAL A 294 12.44 -0.05 17.19
C VAL A 294 11.63 0.18 15.92
N VAL A 295 12.27 0.02 14.77
CA VAL A 295 11.56 0.07 13.47
C VAL A 295 11.35 -1.35 13.00
N THR A 296 10.08 -1.73 12.85
CA THR A 296 9.68 -3.04 12.35
C THR A 296 9.30 -2.92 10.89
N VAL A 297 9.93 -3.71 10.03
CA VAL A 297 9.70 -3.70 8.59
C VAL A 297 8.86 -4.90 8.21
N TYR A 298 7.68 -4.65 7.64
CA TYR A 298 6.81 -5.68 7.08
C TYR A 298 6.93 -5.64 5.56
N ASP A 299 7.55 -6.67 4.99
CA ASP A 299 7.61 -6.85 3.54
C ASP A 299 6.27 -7.43 3.04
N ARG A 300 5.44 -6.58 2.44
CA ARG A 300 4.16 -6.99 1.84
C ARG A 300 4.33 -7.45 0.38
N GLY A 301 5.57 -7.53 -0.10
CA GLY A 301 5.92 -7.92 -1.46
C GLY A 301 5.91 -6.76 -2.45
N ASP A 302 4.86 -5.94 -2.44
CA ASP A 302 4.65 -4.80 -3.37
C ASP A 302 5.14 -3.46 -2.79
N TYR A 303 5.28 -3.40 -1.46
CA TYR A 303 5.82 -2.28 -0.72
C TYR A 303 6.28 -2.77 0.66
N ASN A 304 7.19 -2.01 1.26
CA ASN A 304 7.54 -2.19 2.67
C ASN A 304 6.64 -1.31 3.52
N PHE A 305 6.14 -1.88 4.60
CA PHE A 305 5.38 -1.16 5.61
C PHE A 305 6.25 -1.03 6.86
N TYR A 306 6.46 0.20 7.32
CA TYR A 306 7.33 0.52 8.44
C TYR A 306 6.46 0.87 9.64
N ALA A 307 6.61 0.12 10.73
CA ALA A 307 5.99 0.45 12.01
C ALA A 307 7.06 0.93 12.99
N LEU A 308 6.78 2.04 13.67
CA LEU A 308 7.61 2.55 14.75
C LEU A 308 7.03 2.07 16.07
N GLN A 309 7.81 1.30 16.82
CA GLN A 309 7.37 0.64 18.06
C GLN A 309 8.30 0.99 19.21
N VAL A 310 7.74 1.32 20.37
CA VAL A 310 8.47 1.54 21.62
C VAL A 310 8.32 0.30 22.50
N PRO A 311 9.41 -0.34 22.96
CA PRO A 311 9.31 -1.50 23.85
C PRO A 311 8.68 -1.13 25.19
N ALA A 312 7.67 -1.88 25.65
CA ALA A 312 6.98 -1.64 26.92
C ALA A 312 7.04 -2.83 27.92
N GLY A 313 7.85 -3.85 27.60
CA GLY A 313 8.13 -5.00 28.46
C GLY A 313 6.94 -5.97 28.62
N LYS A 314 7.03 -6.88 29.59
CA LYS A 314 6.12 -8.06 29.68
C LYS A 314 4.74 -7.83 30.27
N LYS A 315 4.45 -6.64 30.79
CA LYS A 315 3.17 -6.38 31.47
C LYS A 315 2.35 -5.36 30.70
N PHE A 316 1.13 -5.77 30.37
CA PHE A 316 0.13 -4.93 29.71
C PHE A 316 -0.11 -3.59 30.42
N GLU A 317 -0.09 -3.57 31.76
CA GLU A 317 -0.28 -2.32 32.53
C GLU A 317 0.81 -1.28 32.26
N PHE A 318 2.06 -1.71 32.07
CA PHE A 318 3.16 -0.81 31.71
C PHE A 318 3.03 -0.33 30.27
N ALA A 319 2.60 -1.19 29.35
CA ALA A 319 2.33 -0.79 27.97
C ALA A 319 1.19 0.23 27.86
N LYS A 320 0.13 0.10 28.65
CA LYS A 320 -0.96 1.08 28.73
C LYS A 320 -0.52 2.43 29.31
N GLN A 321 0.41 2.43 30.27
CA GLN A 321 0.98 3.67 30.80
C GLN A 321 1.84 4.37 29.75
N GLU A 322 2.64 3.61 29.00
CA GLU A 322 3.49 4.15 27.95
C GLU A 322 2.67 4.69 26.76
N GLU A 323 1.58 4.00 26.40
CA GLU A 323 0.58 4.49 25.43
C GLU A 323 0.01 5.86 25.85
N GLN A 324 -0.43 5.99 27.11
CA GLN A 324 -0.97 7.26 27.61
C GLN A 324 0.06 8.39 27.59
N LYS A 325 1.31 8.08 27.91
CA LYS A 325 2.42 9.02 27.87
C LYS A 325 2.71 9.49 26.45
N LEU A 326 2.78 8.58 25.48
CA LEU A 326 3.02 8.92 24.06
C LEU A 326 1.84 9.71 23.46
N CYS A 327 0.61 9.33 23.79
CA CYS A 327 -0.59 10.09 23.43
C CYS A 327 -0.57 11.52 23.98
N ALA A 328 -0.11 11.72 25.22
CA ALA A 328 -0.01 13.05 25.82
C ALA A 328 1.03 13.96 25.15
N VAL A 329 2.02 13.39 24.45
CA VAL A 329 3.09 14.13 23.76
C VAL A 329 2.78 14.37 22.28
N GLY A 330 1.60 13.96 21.80
CA GLY A 330 1.10 14.28 20.46
C GLY A 330 1.07 13.10 19.49
N PHE A 331 1.43 11.89 19.93
CA PHE A 331 1.24 10.67 19.15
C PHE A 331 -0.15 10.08 19.45
N SER A 332 -1.20 10.73 18.95
CA SER A 332 -2.60 10.36 19.23
C SER A 332 -3.00 8.97 18.74
N GLU A 333 -2.22 8.37 17.85
CA GLU A 333 -2.46 7.04 17.27
C GLU A 333 -1.64 5.93 17.95
N ALA A 334 -0.95 6.24 19.05
CA ALA A 334 -0.17 5.26 19.78
C ALA A 334 -1.07 4.13 20.33
N ARG A 335 -0.71 2.86 20.08
CA ARG A 335 -1.49 1.69 20.50
C ARG A 335 -0.61 0.55 21.01
N VAL A 336 -1.07 -0.17 22.02
CA VAL A 336 -0.38 -1.36 22.52
C VAL A 336 -0.54 -2.53 21.55
N VAL A 337 0.57 -3.17 21.21
CA VAL A 337 0.66 -4.38 20.38
C VAL A 337 1.54 -5.42 21.09
N GLN A 338 1.32 -6.70 20.79
CA GLN A 338 2.08 -7.82 21.34
C GLN A 338 2.77 -8.57 20.19
#